data_AF-A0A3C0RAC0-F1
#
_entry.id   AF-A0A3C0RAC0-F1
#
_cell.length_a   1.000
_cell.length_b   1.000
_cell.length_c   1.000
_cell.angle_alpha   90.00
_cell.angle_beta   90.00
_cell.angle_gamma   90.00
#
_symmetry.space_group_name_H-M   'P 1'
#
loop_
_entity.id
_entity.type
_entity.pdbx_description
1 polymer ?
#
loop_
_entity_poly.entity_id
_entity_poly.type
_entity_poly.pdbx_seq_one_letter_code
_entity_poly.pdbx_strand_id
1 'polypeptide(L)'
;MEKQKNAVGRRKEAVTRVFISKGDGKITVNDKDYKEYFPLVYLQNQVEAPLKTADVVGKFDVLINAAGGGLKGQAEAAKLGIARALLEINPEFRPALKA
;
A
#
# COMPACT_ATOMS: atom_id res chain seq x y z
N MET A 1 -20.87 5.77 8.13
CA MET A 1 -19.44 5.58 8.45
C MET A 1 -18.87 4.65 7.40
N GLU A 2 -18.16 5.18 6.41
CA GLU A 2 -17.50 4.36 5.38
C GLU A 2 -16.50 3.44 6.07
N LYS A 3 -16.68 2.13 5.87
CA LYS A 3 -15.79 1.11 6.43
C LYS A 3 -14.43 1.26 5.78
N GLN A 4 -13.47 1.79 6.52
CA GLN A 4 -12.06 1.73 6.17
C GLN A 4 -11.68 0.25 6.01
N LYS A 5 -11.26 -0.15 4.81
CA LYS A 5 -10.83 -1.53 4.56
C LYS A 5 -9.38 -1.65 4.99
N ASN A 6 -9.03 -2.76 5.61
CA ASN A 6 -7.70 -2.98 6.15
C ASN A 6 -7.13 -4.31 5.68
N ALA A 7 -5.88 -4.29 5.22
CA ALA A 7 -5.18 -5.48 4.82
C ALA A 7 -3.80 -5.54 5.43
N VAL A 8 -3.26 -6.75 5.52
CA VAL A 8 -1.91 -6.99 6.03
C VAL A 8 -1.04 -7.52 4.92
N GLY A 9 0.07 -6.82 4.67
CA GLY A 9 1.17 -7.27 3.84
C GLY A 9 2.32 -7.78 4.71
N ARG A 10 2.95 -8.87 4.29
CA ARG A 10 4.11 -9.44 4.99
C ARG A 10 5.16 -9.83 3.97
N ARG A 11 6.42 -9.48 4.23
CA ARG A 11 7.54 -9.88 3.38
C ARG A 11 8.80 -10.05 4.23
N LYS A 12 9.40 -11.24 4.18
CA LYS A 12 10.50 -11.63 5.08
C LYS A 12 10.08 -11.36 6.53
N GLU A 13 10.83 -10.53 7.25
CA GLU A 13 10.57 -10.11 8.63
C GLU A 13 9.75 -8.82 8.73
N ALA A 14 9.41 -8.18 7.60
CA ALA A 14 8.63 -6.96 7.57
C ALA A 14 7.13 -7.25 7.56
N VAL A 15 6.39 -6.57 8.43
CA VAL A 15 4.94 -6.63 8.56
C VAL A 15 4.37 -5.23 8.39
N THR A 16 3.45 -5.10 7.44
CA THR A 16 2.82 -3.83 7.10
C THR A 16 1.31 -3.96 7.18
N ARG A 17 0.67 -3.14 8.00
CA ARG A 17 -0.79 -2.99 8.05
C ARG A 17 -1.18 -1.79 7.22
N VAL A 18 -2.08 -1.98 6.28
CA VAL A 18 -2.56 -0.96 5.34
C VAL A 18 -4.03 -0.73 5.62
N PHE A 19 -4.40 0.55 5.70
CA PHE A 19 -5.77 1.00 5.79
C PHE A 19 -6.06 1.86 4.56
N ILE A 20 -7.17 1.58 3.89
CA ILE A 20 -7.56 2.28 2.68
C ILE A 20 -8.94 2.92 2.86
N SER A 21 -9.04 4.16 2.42
CA SER A 21 -10.28 4.96 2.40
C SER A 21 -10.38 5.69 1.07
N LYS A 22 -11.60 6.01 0.63
CA LYS A 22 -11.79 6.90 -0.53
C LYS A 22 -11.34 8.31 -0.16
N GLY A 23 -10.58 8.96 -1.03
CA GLY A 23 -9.99 10.27 -0.75
C GLY A 23 -9.13 10.81 -1.88
N ASP A 24 -8.18 11.68 -1.54
CA ASP A 24 -7.39 12.49 -2.49
C ASP A 24 -6.13 11.79 -3.03
N GLY A 25 -5.84 10.57 -2.60
CA GLY A 25 -4.63 9.84 -3.02
C GLY A 25 -3.43 10.00 -2.10
N LYS A 26 -3.63 10.43 -0.85
CA LYS A 26 -2.54 10.62 0.11
C LYS A 26 -2.02 9.28 0.61
N ILE A 27 -0.70 9.09 0.57
CA ILE A 27 -0.04 7.88 1.09
C ILE A 27 0.83 8.29 2.26
N THR A 28 0.54 7.72 3.43
CA THR A 28 1.27 7.99 4.67
C THR A 28 1.81 6.68 5.26
N VAL A 29 3.03 6.71 5.78
CA VAL A 29 3.73 5.57 6.37
C VAL A 29 4.26 5.97 7.75
N ASN A 30 3.77 5.33 8.81
CA ASN A 30 4.14 5.63 10.20
C ASN A 30 4.09 7.14 10.49
N ASP A 31 2.96 7.78 10.18
CA ASP A 31 2.70 9.21 10.36
C ASP A 31 3.61 10.17 9.57
N LYS A 32 4.35 9.66 8.58
CA LYS A 32 5.18 10.44 7.66
C LYS A 32 4.72 10.27 6.22
N ASP A 33 5.11 11.19 5.34
CA ASP A 33 4.89 11.01 3.92
C ASP A 33 5.72 9.82 3.40
N TYR A 34 5.14 9.02 2.50
CA TYR A 34 5.84 7.84 1.95
C TYR A 34 7.14 8.20 1.23
N LYS A 35 7.27 9.41 0.66
CA LYS A 35 8.50 9.88 0.01
C LYS A 35 9.60 10.20 1.02
N GLU A 36 9.22 10.67 2.20
CA GLU A 36 10.17 10.90 3.31
C GLU A 36 10.57 9.58 3.97
N TYR A 37 9.62 8.67 4.14
CA TYR A 37 9.88 7.37 4.74
C TYR A 37 10.73 6.46 3.84
N PHE A 38 10.46 6.49 2.53
CA PHE A 38 11.22 5.77 1.51
C PHE A 38 12.06 6.74 0.68
N PRO A 39 13.33 7.00 1.06
CA PRO A 39 14.16 7.99 0.38
C PRO A 39 14.55 7.58 -1.05
N LEU A 40 14.45 6.29 -1.38
CA LEU A 40 14.86 5.75 -2.67
C LEU A 40 13.65 5.67 -3.61
N VAL A 41 13.76 6.25 -4.80
CA VAL A 41 12.70 6.31 -5.82
C VAL A 41 12.18 4.92 -6.19
N TYR A 42 13.06 3.91 -6.24
CA TYR A 42 12.62 2.55 -6.55
C TYR A 42 11.68 1.96 -5.48
N LEU A 43 11.84 2.34 -4.20
CA LEU A 43 10.96 1.90 -3.11
C LEU A 43 9.60 2.60 -3.19
N GLN A 44 9.59 3.89 -3.51
CA GLN A 44 8.36 4.66 -3.77
C GLN A 44 7.56 4.02 -4.91
N ASN A 45 8.25 3.69 -6.01
CA ASN A 45 7.64 2.99 -7.15
C ASN A 45 7.05 1.62 -6.77
N GLN A 46 7.65 0.89 -5.82
CA GLN A 46 7.09 -0.38 -5.35
C GLN A 46 5.77 -0.18 -4.60
N VAL A 47 5.67 0.86 -3.78
CA VAL A 47 4.45 1.18 -3.01
C VAL A 47 3.34 1.67 -3.94
N GLU A 48 3.68 2.44 -4.98
CA GLU A 48 2.72 2.96 -5.96
C GLU A 48 2.30 1.93 -7.02
N ALA A 49 3.13 0.93 -7.31
CA ALA A 49 2.87 -0.10 -8.32
C ALA A 49 1.45 -0.68 -8.29
N PRO A 50 0.89 -1.15 -7.15
CA PRO A 50 -0.45 -1.73 -7.12
C PRO A 50 -1.56 -0.70 -7.41
N LEU A 51 -1.35 0.57 -7.07
CA LEU A 51 -2.30 1.64 -7.39
C LEU A 51 -2.29 1.98 -8.88
N LYS A 52 -1.09 1.96 -9.49
CA LYS A 52 -0.91 2.14 -10.94
C LYS A 52 -1.52 0.98 -11.73
N THR A 53 -1.26 -0.26 -11.31
CA THR A 53 -1.81 -1.47 -11.96
C THR A 53 -3.33 -1.54 -11.91
N ALA A 54 -3.95 -0.98 -10.88
CA ALA A 54 -5.41 -0.94 -10.76
C ALA A 54 -6.04 0.35 -11.31
N ASP A 55 -5.26 1.27 -11.92
CA ASP A 55 -5.74 2.57 -12.43
C ASP A 55 -6.57 3.38 -11.41
N VAL A 56 -6.14 3.32 -10.15
CA VAL A 56 -6.79 3.96 -8.99
C VAL A 56 -5.88 4.96 -8.28
N VAL A 57 -4.80 5.38 -8.95
CA VAL A 57 -3.94 6.47 -8.47
C VAL A 57 -4.80 7.72 -8.24
N GLY A 58 -4.67 8.34 -7.06
CA GLY A 58 -5.41 9.56 -6.72
C GLY A 58 -6.86 9.37 -6.28
N LYS A 59 -7.36 8.13 -6.17
CA LYS A 59 -8.77 7.86 -5.76
C LYS A 59 -8.92 7.42 -4.30
N PHE A 60 -7.83 6.99 -3.68
CA PHE A 60 -7.83 6.39 -2.35
C PHE A 60 -6.68 6.92 -1.50
N ASP A 61 -7.01 7.28 -0.27
CA ASP A 61 -6.02 7.56 0.77
C ASP A 61 -5.57 6.25 1.41
N VAL A 62 -4.27 6.15 1.64
CA VAL A 62 -3.59 4.95 2.12
C VAL A 62 -2.80 5.31 3.37
N LEU A 63 -3.17 4.70 4.48
CA LEU A 63 -2.48 4.78 5.77
C LEU A 63 -1.74 3.47 6.02
N ILE A 64 -0.44 3.55 6.21
CA ILE A 64 0.45 2.39 6.28
C ILE A 64 1.19 2.40 7.61
N ASN A 65 1.02 1.34 8.40
CA ASN A 65 1.82 1.08 9.59
C ASN A 65 2.78 -0.05 9.29
N ALA A 66 4.07 0.26 9.15
CA ALA A 66 5.12 -0.69 8.79
C ALA A 66 6.05 -0.94 9.98
N ALA A 67 6.31 -2.21 10.28
CA ALA A 67 7.19 -2.63 11.37
C ALA A 67 8.03 -3.86 10.98
N GLY A 68 9.23 -3.96 11.56
CA GLY A 68 10.15 -5.08 11.34
C GLY A 68 10.93 -5.04 10.02
N GLY A 69 12.01 -5.83 9.95
CA GLY A 69 12.92 -5.88 8.80
C GLY A 69 13.62 -4.54 8.51
N GLY A 70 13.81 -4.23 7.23
CA GLY A 70 14.37 -2.95 6.76
C GLY A 70 13.51 -2.31 5.67
N LEU A 71 13.86 -1.08 5.25
CA LEU A 71 13.08 -0.26 4.32
C LEU A 71 12.64 -0.99 3.05
N LYS A 72 13.53 -1.78 2.43
CA LYS A 72 13.20 -2.59 1.25
C LYS A 72 12.14 -3.65 1.52
N GLY A 73 12.27 -4.37 2.63
CA GLY A 73 11.27 -5.37 3.03
C GLY A 73 9.92 -4.75 3.34
N GLN A 74 9.93 -3.57 3.97
CA GLN A 74 8.73 -2.82 4.31
C GLN A 74 8.01 -2.27 3.07
N ALA A 75 8.73 -1.79 2.05
CA ALA A 75 8.14 -1.36 0.78
C ALA A 75 7.48 -2.52 0.03
N GLU A 76 8.15 -3.68 -0.06
CA GLU A 76 7.58 -4.89 -0.65
C GLU A 76 6.36 -5.40 0.14
N ALA A 77 6.41 -5.35 1.47
CA ALA A 77 5.27 -5.69 2.33
C ALA A 77 4.11 -4.70 2.13
N ALA A 78 4.38 -3.39 2.04
CA ALA A 78 3.39 -2.36 1.76
C ALA A 78 2.70 -2.59 0.40
N LYS A 79 3.48 -2.90 -0.65
CA LYS A 79 2.97 -3.29 -1.98
C LYS A 79 1.93 -4.41 -1.87
N LEU A 80 2.26 -5.49 -1.15
CA LEU A 80 1.35 -6.61 -0.95
C LEU A 80 0.11 -6.23 -0.13
N GLY A 81 0.28 -5.39 0.89
CA GLY A 81 -0.84 -4.90 1.71
C GLY A 81 -1.82 -4.07 0.91
N ILE A 82 -1.34 -3.12 0.10
CA ILE A 82 -2.17 -2.26 -0.75
C ILE A 82 -2.92 -3.10 -1.79
N ALA A 83 -2.23 -4.03 -2.47
CA ALA A 83 -2.87 -4.92 -3.43
C ALA A 83 -4.03 -5.71 -2.80
N ARG A 84 -3.83 -6.25 -1.59
CA ARG A 84 -4.89 -6.98 -0.86
C ARG A 84 -6.05 -6.06 -0.46
N ALA A 85 -5.76 -4.86 0.03
CA ALA A 85 -6.78 -3.88 0.40
C ALA A 85 -7.63 -3.47 -0.81
N LEU A 86 -7.01 -3.30 -1.98
CA LEU A 86 -7.72 -3.01 -3.23
C LEU A 86 -8.63 -4.16 -3.68
N LEU A 87 -8.18 -5.41 -3.54
CA LEU A 87 -9.01 -6.58 -3.84
C LEU A 87 -10.22 -6.69 -2.92
N GLU A 88 -10.09 -6.29 -1.66
CA GLU A 88 -11.24 -6.23 -0.75
C GLU A 88 -12.21 -5.13 -1.17
N ILE A 89 -11.73 -3.98 -1.69
CA ILE A 89 -12.60 -2.91 -2.22
C ILE A 89 -13.35 -3.39 -3.46
N ASN A 90 -12.63 -3.86 -4.47
CA ASN A 90 -13.20 -4.40 -5.69
C ASN A 90 -12.47 -5.70 -6.09
N PRO A 91 -13.13 -6.86 -6.01
CA PRO A 91 -12.53 -8.14 -6.41
C PRO A 91 -12.24 -8.24 -7.91
N GLU A 92 -12.74 -7.33 -8.74
CA GLU A 92 -12.47 -7.30 -10.19
C GLU A 92 -11.01 -6.96 -10.52
N PHE A 93 -10.25 -6.39 -9.59
CA PHE A 93 -8.82 -6.10 -9.79
C PHE A 93 -7.90 -7.34 -9.71
N ARG A 94 -8.45 -8.52 -9.41
CA ARG A 94 -7.69 -9.79 -9.26
C ARG A 94 -6.85 -10.19 -10.49
N PRO A 95 -7.33 -10.05 -11.74
CA PRO A 95 -6.52 -10.37 -12.92
C PRO A 95 -5.30 -9.45 -13.04
N ALA A 96 -5.47 -8.15 -12.77
CA ALA A 96 -4.42 -7.15 -12.88
C ALA A 96 -3.37 -7.28 -11.75
N LEU A 97 -3.81 -7.59 -10.53
CA LEU A 97 -2.94 -7.68 -9.35
C LEU A 97 -2.28 -9.05 -9.14
N LYS A 98 -2.58 -10.05 -9.97
CA LYS A 98 -1.96 -11.39 -9.93
C LYS A 98 -0.70 -11.50 -10.81
N ALA A 99 -0.48 -10.56 -11.73
CA ALA A 99 0.63 -10.56 -12.67
C ALA A 99 1.98 -10.22 -12.02
#